data_AF-A0A2G6CCN4-F1
#
_entry.id   AF-A0A2G6CCN4-F1
#
_cell.length_a   1.000
_cell.length_b   1.000
_cell.length_c   1.000
_cell.angle_alpha   90.00
_cell.angle_beta   90.00
_cell.angle_gamma   90.00
#
_symmetry.space_group_name_H-M   'P 1'
#
loop_
_entity.id
_entity.type
_entity.pdbx_description
1 polymer ?
#
loop_
_entity_poly.entity_id
_entity_poly.type
_entity_poly.pdbx_seq_one_letter_code
_entity_poly.pdbx_strand_id
1 'polypeptide(L)'
;MTPEIEAQLAGLRDIRLPEPIGWWPLAPGWWAVLTLIGAAVLAVLLWRSLRKRTARYLALRELERIDASDPVQFATTLSVLLRRVARCADPATGTLKGAGWSAFLSEGGMEPALAAHLAEAPYADHFPQAPAPDALRRAVATWIRRQA
;
A
#
# COMPACT_ATOMS: atom_id res chain seq x y z
N MET A 1 38.64 -67.38 -33.98
CA MET A 1 38.95 -66.07 -33.37
C MET A 1 40.38 -66.16 -32.86
N THR A 2 41.25 -65.22 -33.18
CA THR A 2 42.69 -65.30 -32.86
C THR A 2 42.93 -65.04 -31.37
N PRO A 3 43.84 -65.76 -30.70
CA PRO A 3 44.14 -65.60 -29.27
C PRO A 3 44.65 -64.19 -28.91
N GLU A 4 45.22 -63.49 -29.89
CA GLU A 4 45.59 -62.06 -29.78
C GLU A 4 44.40 -61.15 -29.51
N ILE A 5 43.23 -61.44 -30.10
CA ILE A 5 42.03 -60.63 -29.90
C ILE A 5 41.46 -60.85 -28.50
N GLU A 6 41.52 -62.07 -27.97
CA GLU A 6 41.11 -62.35 -26.58
C GLU A 6 42.00 -61.64 -25.56
N ALA A 7 43.31 -61.56 -25.82
CA ALA A 7 44.24 -60.81 -24.98
C ALA A 7 43.98 -59.28 -25.03
N GLN A 8 43.59 -58.75 -26.18
CA GLN A 8 43.22 -57.35 -26.34
C GLN A 8 41.89 -57.01 -25.65
N LEU A 9 40.90 -57.92 -25.69
CA LEU A 9 39.62 -57.75 -25.01
C LEU A 9 39.75 -57.88 -23.49
N ALA A 10 40.63 -58.76 -23.00
CA ALA A 10 40.93 -58.90 -21.58
C ALA A 10 41.58 -57.64 -20.97
N GLY A 11 42.18 -56.78 -21.80
CA GLY A 11 42.76 -55.50 -21.41
C GLY A 11 41.77 -54.32 -21.39
N LEU A 12 40.53 -54.50 -21.84
CA LEU A 12 39.52 -53.46 -21.78
C LEU A 12 39.08 -53.23 -20.34
N ARG A 13 39.58 -52.14 -19.76
CA ARG A 13 39.19 -51.67 -18.44
C ARG A 13 37.80 -51.06 -18.51
N ASP A 14 36.90 -51.56 -17.66
CA ASP A 14 35.51 -51.11 -17.56
C ASP A 14 35.42 -49.59 -17.39
N ILE A 15 34.58 -48.93 -18.20
CA ILE A 15 34.45 -47.47 -18.21
C ILE A 15 33.63 -47.09 -16.99
N ARG A 16 34.32 -46.63 -15.93
CA ARG A 16 33.63 -46.04 -14.76
C ARG A 16 32.92 -44.76 -15.18
N LEU A 17 31.60 -44.79 -15.22
CA LEU A 17 30.80 -43.58 -15.37
C LEU A 17 31.00 -42.69 -14.13
N PRO A 18 31.16 -41.36 -14.29
CA PRO A 18 31.18 -40.46 -13.16
C PRO A 18 29.84 -40.55 -12.42
N GLU A 19 29.89 -40.50 -11.09
CA GLU A 19 28.68 -40.40 -10.28
C GLU A 19 27.85 -39.19 -10.74
N PRO A 20 26.51 -39.31 -10.79
CA PRO A 20 25.66 -38.23 -11.24
C PRO A 20 25.91 -36.98 -10.40
N ILE A 21 26.12 -35.87 -11.08
CA ILE A 21 26.41 -34.58 -10.45
C ILE A 21 25.18 -34.21 -9.61
N GLY A 22 25.31 -34.37 -8.30
CA GLY A 22 24.30 -33.90 -7.36
C GLY A 22 24.16 -32.39 -7.53
N TRP A 23 22.95 -31.92 -7.74
CA TRP A 23 22.55 -30.50 -7.80
C TRP A 23 22.77 -29.74 -6.47
N TRP A 24 23.57 -30.30 -5.56
CA TRP A 24 23.83 -29.85 -4.20
C TRP A 24 25.34 -29.73 -3.98
N PRO A 25 25.84 -28.64 -3.37
CA PRO A 25 25.12 -27.50 -2.82
C PRO A 25 24.78 -26.48 -3.90
N LEU A 26 23.63 -25.82 -3.75
CA LEU A 26 23.27 -24.66 -4.54
C LEU A 26 24.48 -23.71 -4.58
N ALA A 27 25.00 -23.43 -5.77
CA ALA A 27 26.24 -22.65 -5.92
C ALA A 27 26.13 -21.35 -5.09
N PRO A 28 27.20 -20.93 -4.39
CA PRO A 28 27.14 -19.84 -3.41
C PRO A 28 26.53 -18.54 -3.93
N GLY A 29 26.56 -18.30 -5.25
CA GLY A 29 25.89 -17.17 -5.90
C GLY A 29 24.37 -17.11 -5.71
N TRP A 30 23.68 -18.24 -5.49
CA TRP A 30 22.24 -18.24 -5.23
C TRP A 30 21.88 -17.60 -3.88
N TRP A 31 22.75 -17.73 -2.88
CA TRP A 31 22.55 -17.04 -1.61
C TRP A 31 22.62 -15.52 -1.78
N ALA A 32 23.50 -15.03 -2.66
CA ALA A 32 23.56 -13.60 -2.98
C ALA A 32 22.27 -13.13 -3.69
N VAL A 33 21.74 -13.92 -4.63
CA VAL A 33 20.47 -13.62 -5.30
C VAL A 33 19.30 -13.61 -4.31
N LEU A 34 19.19 -14.61 -3.45
CA LEU A 34 18.14 -14.66 -2.42
C LEU A 34 18.23 -13.49 -1.44
N THR A 35 19.46 -13.13 -1.02
CA THR A 35 19.69 -11.96 -0.16
C THR A 35 19.25 -10.67 -0.83
N LEU A 36 19.58 -10.51 -2.12
CA LEU A 36 19.19 -9.33 -2.90
C LEU A 36 17.66 -9.22 -3.03
N ILE A 37 16.99 -10.34 -3.33
CA ILE A 37 15.52 -10.39 -3.43
C ILE A 37 14.89 -10.05 -2.07
N GLY A 38 15.39 -10.66 -0.98
CA GLY A 38 14.92 -10.39 0.38
C GLY A 38 15.08 -8.91 0.76
N ALA A 39 16.23 -8.31 0.45
CA ALA A 39 16.50 -6.90 0.68
C ALA A 39 15.56 -6.00 -0.14
N ALA A 40 15.31 -6.32 -1.41
CA ALA A 40 14.40 -5.57 -2.26
C ALA A 40 12.96 -5.61 -1.72
N VAL A 41 12.47 -6.79 -1.33
CA VAL A 41 11.15 -6.94 -0.70
C VAL A 41 11.05 -6.12 0.58
N LEU A 42 12.06 -6.22 1.46
CA LEU A 42 12.07 -5.46 2.70
C LEU A 42 12.09 -3.95 2.45
N ALA A 43 12.89 -3.48 1.49
CA ALA A 43 12.95 -2.07 1.11
C ALA A 43 11.58 -1.56 0.60
N VAL A 44 10.89 -2.35 -0.22
CA VAL A 44 9.53 -2.00 -0.70
C VAL A 44 8.54 -1.95 0.45
N LEU A 45 8.56 -2.92 1.37
CA LEU A 45 7.68 -2.94 2.54
C LEU A 45 7.93 -1.74 3.46
N LEU A 46 9.20 -1.43 3.74
CA LEU A 46 9.60 -0.28 4.54
C LEU A 46 9.18 1.04 3.88
N TRP A 47 9.43 1.20 2.58
CA TRP A 47 8.99 2.39 1.84
C TRP A 47 7.47 2.55 1.89
N ARG A 48 6.71 1.48 1.66
CA ARG A 48 5.24 1.54 1.74
C ARG A 48 4.76 1.94 3.15
N SER A 49 5.39 1.40 4.20
CA SER A 49 5.08 1.74 5.59
C SER A 49 5.40 3.20 5.92
N LEU A 50 6.60 3.66 5.55
CA LEU A 50 7.04 5.04 5.75
C LEU A 50 6.14 6.02 5.01
N ARG A 51 5.80 5.73 3.74
CA ARG A 51 4.92 6.57 2.93
C ARG A 51 3.53 6.73 3.57
N LYS A 52 2.95 5.67 4.13
CA LYS A 52 1.67 5.74 4.86
C LYS A 52 1.77 6.62 6.10
N ARG A 53 2.81 6.42 6.92
CA ARG A 53 3.04 7.21 8.14
C ARG A 53 3.27 8.68 7.84
N THR A 54 4.07 8.99 6.82
CA THR A 54 4.33 10.38 6.40
C THR A 54 3.06 11.04 5.84
N ALA A 55 2.29 10.34 5.00
CA ALA A 55 1.05 10.87 4.46
C ALA A 55 0.03 11.20 5.56
N ARG A 56 -0.11 10.32 6.56
CA ARG A 56 -0.95 10.57 7.74
C ARG A 56 -0.51 11.80 8.51
N TYR A 57 0.78 11.89 8.83
CA TYR A 57 1.33 12.99 9.60
C TYR A 57 1.14 14.33 8.89
N LEU A 58 1.42 14.37 7.58
CA LEU A 58 1.21 15.56 6.76
C LEU A 58 -0.26 15.95 6.70
N ALA A 59 -1.18 15.00 6.52
CA ALA A 59 -2.61 15.27 6.47
C ALA A 59 -3.16 15.82 7.80
N LEU A 60 -2.70 15.30 8.95
CA LEU A 60 -3.10 15.81 10.26
C LEU A 60 -2.55 17.22 10.53
N ARG A 61 -1.32 17.50 10.07
CA ARG A 61 -0.72 18.83 10.19
C ARG A 61 -1.37 19.85 9.25
N GLU A 62 -1.77 19.41 8.06
CA GLU A 62 -2.55 20.23 7.12
C GLU A 62 -3.92 20.54 7.71
N LEU A 63 -4.60 19.54 8.29
CA LEU A 63 -5.88 19.71 8.97
C LEU A 63 -5.82 20.86 9.98
N GLU A 64 -4.85 20.87 10.91
CA GLU A 64 -4.67 21.90 11.94
C GLU A 64 -4.55 23.34 11.39
N ARG A 65 -4.08 23.50 10.15
CA ARG A 65 -3.87 24.81 9.52
C ARG A 65 -5.08 25.33 8.75
N ILE A 66 -6.10 24.49 8.51
CA ILE A 66 -7.29 24.91 7.78
C ILE A 66 -8.08 25.90 8.65
N ASP A 67 -8.30 27.09 8.10
CA ASP A 67 -9.10 28.15 8.72
C ASP A 67 -10.59 27.76 8.73
N ALA A 68 -11.27 28.05 9.83
CA ALA A 68 -12.70 27.81 10.03
C ALA A 68 -13.55 29.08 9.88
N SER A 69 -12.97 30.19 9.41
CA SER A 69 -13.63 31.49 9.26
C SER A 69 -14.81 31.45 8.29
N ASP A 70 -14.71 30.68 7.21
CA ASP A 70 -15.82 30.42 6.27
C ASP A 70 -16.25 28.95 6.38
N PRO A 71 -17.48 28.65 6.85
CA PRO A 71 -17.97 27.29 7.00
C PRO A 71 -17.98 26.46 5.70
N VAL A 72 -18.31 27.07 4.56
CA VAL A 72 -18.39 26.38 3.26
C VAL A 72 -16.98 26.06 2.77
N GLN A 73 -16.08 27.05 2.83
CA GLN A 73 -14.68 26.86 2.44
C GLN A 73 -13.98 25.86 3.36
N PHE A 74 -14.26 25.90 4.67
CA PHE A 74 -13.74 24.97 5.65
C PHE A 74 -14.14 23.53 5.32
N ALA A 75 -15.45 23.27 5.20
CA ALA A 75 -15.96 21.94 4.88
C ALA A 75 -15.48 21.44 3.50
N THR A 76 -15.37 22.33 2.51
CA THR A 76 -14.83 21.99 1.18
C THR A 76 -13.36 21.56 1.28
N THR A 77 -12.55 22.32 2.01
CA THR A 77 -11.12 22.02 2.17
C THR A 77 -10.91 20.70 2.92
N LEU A 78 -11.72 20.44 3.96
CA LEU A 78 -11.73 19.15 4.66
C LEU A 78 -12.08 18.00 3.72
N SER A 79 -13.05 18.19 2.83
CA SER A 79 -13.53 17.18 1.88
C SER A 79 -12.48 16.86 0.82
N VAL A 80 -11.75 17.89 0.34
CA VAL A 80 -10.60 17.72 -0.55
C VAL A 80 -9.46 16.96 0.15
N LEU A 81 -9.18 17.30 1.42
CA LEU A 81 -8.16 16.62 2.22
C LEU A 81 -8.50 15.14 2.42
N LEU A 82 -9.74 14.83 2.80
CA LEU A 82 -10.22 13.44 2.94
C LEU A 82 -10.10 12.66 1.63
N ARG A 83 -10.49 13.25 0.49
CA ARG A 83 -10.34 12.62 -0.83
C ARG A 83 -8.87 12.32 -1.15
N ARG A 84 -7.95 13.22 -0.79
CA ARG A 84 -6.50 13.00 -0.97
C ARG A 84 -6.01 11.83 -0.12
N VAL A 85 -6.44 11.76 1.14
CA VAL A 85 -6.07 10.66 2.06
C VAL A 85 -6.66 9.33 1.60
N ALA A 86 -7.95 9.30 1.22
CA ALA A 86 -8.62 8.11 0.71
C ALA A 86 -7.93 7.54 -0.53
N ARG A 87 -7.55 8.39 -1.50
CA ARG A 87 -6.83 7.97 -2.71
C ARG A 87 -5.44 7.40 -2.42
N CYS A 88 -4.77 7.90 -1.38
CA CYS A 88 -3.49 7.36 -0.95
C CYS A 88 -3.63 5.96 -0.32
N ALA A 89 -4.76 5.67 0.32
CA ALA A 89 -5.06 4.37 0.89
C ALA A 89 -5.55 3.37 -0.17
N ASP A 90 -6.48 3.80 -1.03
CA ASP A 90 -7.05 3.02 -2.12
C ASP A 90 -7.32 3.91 -3.35
N PRO A 91 -6.62 3.69 -4.48
CA PRO A 91 -6.86 4.41 -5.73
C PRO A 91 -8.29 4.33 -6.26
N ALA A 92 -9.03 3.24 -6.00
CA ALA A 92 -10.38 3.02 -6.51
C ALA A 92 -11.41 4.02 -5.96
N THR A 93 -11.16 4.53 -4.74
CA THR A 93 -12.02 5.52 -4.05
C THR A 93 -12.14 6.85 -4.79
N GLY A 94 -11.23 7.14 -5.74
CA GLY A 94 -11.24 8.38 -6.51
C GLY A 94 -12.47 8.59 -7.39
N THR A 95 -13.23 7.53 -7.68
CA THR A 95 -14.44 7.57 -8.53
C THR A 95 -15.71 7.91 -7.75
N LEU A 96 -15.69 7.81 -6.42
CA LEU A 96 -16.86 8.01 -5.57
C LEU A 96 -17.29 9.49 -5.53
N LYS A 97 -18.60 9.73 -5.64
CA LYS A 97 -19.23 11.06 -5.60
C LYS A 97 -20.53 11.01 -4.78
N GLY A 98 -20.92 12.16 -4.22
CA GLY A 98 -22.17 12.32 -3.47
C GLY A 98 -22.39 11.21 -2.43
N ALA A 99 -23.52 10.51 -2.54
CA ALA A 99 -23.92 9.45 -1.63
C ALA A 99 -22.91 8.28 -1.52
N GLY A 100 -22.22 7.94 -2.61
CA GLY A 100 -21.18 6.90 -2.57
C GLY A 100 -19.96 7.32 -1.76
N TRP A 101 -19.65 8.62 -1.76
CA TRP A 101 -18.57 9.17 -0.95
C TRP A 101 -18.97 9.29 0.53
N SER A 102 -20.19 9.71 0.84
CA SER A 102 -20.67 9.74 2.23
C SER A 102 -20.74 8.34 2.84
N ALA A 103 -21.20 7.34 2.09
CA ALA A 103 -21.22 5.95 2.53
C ALA A 103 -19.82 5.43 2.89
N PHE A 104 -18.83 5.69 2.02
CA PHE A 104 -17.44 5.32 2.27
C PHE A 104 -16.87 5.98 3.55
N LEU A 105 -17.17 7.25 3.79
CA LEU A 105 -16.75 7.92 5.03
C LEU A 105 -17.42 7.29 6.27
N SER A 106 -18.70 6.96 6.17
CA SER A 106 -19.45 6.29 7.25
C SER A 106 -18.95 4.88 7.55
N GLU A 107 -18.60 4.11 6.53
CA GLU A 107 -17.93 2.80 6.69
C GLU A 107 -16.59 2.93 7.43
N GLY A 108 -15.86 4.02 7.20
CA GLY A 108 -14.65 4.36 7.96
C GLY A 108 -14.90 4.84 9.40
N GLY A 109 -16.16 4.84 9.87
CA GLY A 109 -16.55 5.19 11.23
C GLY A 109 -16.84 6.68 11.45
N MET A 110 -17.05 7.45 10.38
CA MET A 110 -17.57 8.82 10.49
C MET A 110 -19.08 8.82 10.70
N GLU A 111 -19.59 9.75 11.50
CA GLU A 111 -21.04 9.93 11.67
C GLU A 111 -21.71 10.22 10.30
N PRO A 112 -22.82 9.56 9.94
CA PRO A 112 -23.49 9.74 8.65
C PRO A 112 -23.87 11.19 8.31
N ALA A 113 -24.33 11.98 9.30
CA ALA A 113 -24.70 13.38 9.08
C ALA A 113 -23.48 14.24 8.70
N LEU A 114 -22.36 14.06 9.41
CA LEU A 114 -21.10 14.76 9.10
C LEU A 114 -20.51 14.29 7.76
N ALA A 115 -20.61 13.00 7.46
CA ALA A 115 -20.16 12.43 6.19
C ALA A 115 -20.95 12.99 5.00
N ALA A 116 -22.27 13.11 5.14
CA ALA A 116 -23.13 13.74 4.13
C ALA A 116 -22.79 15.22 3.94
N HIS A 117 -22.64 15.96 5.04
CA HIS A 117 -22.26 17.38 5.02
C HIS A 117 -20.93 17.62 4.27
N LEU A 118 -19.91 16.80 4.54
CA LEU A 118 -18.63 16.87 3.83
C LEU A 118 -18.75 16.38 2.37
N ALA A 119 -19.61 15.42 2.08
CA ALA A 119 -19.83 14.98 0.70
C ALA A 119 -20.46 16.08 -0.18
N GLU A 120 -21.31 16.91 0.42
CA GLU A 120 -22.04 17.99 -0.25
C GLU A 120 -21.26 19.31 -0.29
N ALA A 121 -20.33 19.54 0.64
CA ALA A 121 -19.57 20.79 0.77
C ALA A 121 -18.95 21.34 -0.52
N PRO A 122 -18.30 20.54 -1.39
CA PRO A 122 -17.73 21.05 -2.63
C PRO A 122 -18.77 21.56 -3.65
N TYR A 123 -20.06 21.27 -3.43
CA TYR A 123 -21.17 21.61 -4.32
C TYR A 123 -22.16 22.58 -3.67
N ALA A 124 -21.98 22.92 -2.39
CA ALA A 124 -22.88 23.78 -1.65
C ALA A 124 -22.43 25.24 -1.76
N ASP A 125 -23.34 26.14 -2.14
CA ASP A 125 -23.08 27.59 -2.13
C ASP A 125 -23.19 28.18 -0.71
N HIS A 126 -24.05 27.60 0.13
CA HIS A 126 -24.27 28.03 1.51
C HIS A 126 -24.77 26.86 2.36
N PHE A 127 -24.34 26.82 3.63
CA PHE A 127 -24.85 25.89 4.62
C PHE A 127 -25.82 26.58 5.59
N PRO A 128 -27.12 26.28 5.54
CA PRO A 128 -28.10 26.88 6.45
C PRO A 128 -27.88 26.45 7.90
N GLN A 129 -27.28 25.28 8.14
CA GLN A 129 -26.83 24.82 9.45
C GLN A 129 -25.46 24.13 9.31
N ALA A 130 -24.41 24.87 9.63
CA ALA A 130 -23.06 24.31 9.69
C ALA A 130 -22.83 23.62 11.04
N PRO A 131 -22.33 22.37 11.07
CA PRO A 131 -21.86 21.74 12.28
C PRO A 131 -20.74 22.56 12.93
N ALA A 132 -20.56 22.43 14.24
CA ALA A 132 -19.46 23.08 14.94
C ALA A 132 -18.10 22.72 14.30
N PRO A 133 -17.23 23.69 13.98
CA PRO A 133 -15.96 23.43 13.31
C PRO A 133 -15.07 22.41 14.03
N ASP A 134 -15.07 22.43 15.37
CA ASP A 134 -14.30 21.48 16.19
C ASP A 134 -14.85 20.05 16.13
N ALA A 135 -16.15 19.87 15.93
CA ALA A 135 -16.74 18.55 15.74
C ALA A 135 -16.30 17.96 14.40
N LEU A 136 -16.37 18.75 13.32
CA LEU A 136 -15.88 18.36 11.99
C LEU A 136 -14.39 18.04 12.02
N ARG A 137 -13.57 18.91 12.62
CA ARG A 137 -12.12 18.71 12.74
C ARG A 137 -11.79 17.41 13.48
N ARG A 138 -12.47 17.13 14.60
CA ARG A 138 -12.27 15.88 15.37
C ARG A 138 -12.71 14.64 14.59
N ALA A 139 -13.84 14.70 13.89
CA ALA A 139 -14.32 13.60 13.07
C ALA A 139 -13.33 13.28 11.94
N VAL A 140 -12.87 14.31 11.21
CA VAL A 140 -11.87 14.17 10.14
C VAL A 140 -10.54 13.64 10.69
N ALA A 141 -10.04 14.19 11.80
CA ALA A 141 -8.81 13.70 12.43
C ALA A 141 -8.91 12.23 12.84
N THR A 142 -10.05 11.82 13.41
CA THR A 142 -10.29 10.44 13.85
C THR A 142 -10.34 9.49 12.66
N TRP A 143 -11.02 9.89 11.59
CA TRP A 143 -11.09 9.10 10.35
C TRP A 143 -9.71 8.94 9.70
N ILE A 144 -8.93 10.03 9.55
CA ILE A 144 -7.55 9.98 9.01
C ILE A 144 -6.66 9.04 9.83
N ARG A 145 -6.81 9.03 11.16
CA ARG A 145 -6.04 8.15 12.05
C ARG A 145 -6.42 6.67 11.93
N ARG A 146 -7.63 6.36 11.46
CA ARG A 146 -8.08 4.98 11.22
C ARG A 146 -7.68 4.47 9.84
N GLN A 147 -7.72 5.35 8.82
CA GLN A 147 -7.51 4.94 7.43
C GLN A 147 -6.03 4.90 6.98
N ALA A 148 -5.13 5.59 7.70
CA ALA A 148 -3.71 5.73 7.33
C ALA A 148 -2.76 5.13 8.39
#